data_AF-A0A7S0VYC4-F1
#
_entry.id   AF-A0A7S0VYC4-F1
#
_cell.length_a   1.000
_cell.length_b   1.000
_cell.length_c   1.000
_cell.angle_alpha   90.00
_cell.angle_beta   90.00
_cell.angle_gamma   90.00
#
_symmetry.space_group_name_H-M   'P 1'
#
loop_
_entity.id
_entity.type
_entity.pdbx_description
1 polymer ?
#
loop_
_entity_poly.entity_id
_entity_poly.type
_entity_poly.pdbx_seq_one_letter_code
_entity_poly.pdbx_strand_id
1 'polypeptide(L)'
;GSGVTGVTLEESLGVVGVPLTATVGDVLPIKIRVHLLDHAGSPTGSWSEIAQNVHVMAVGGAVPAMPMPSGMPSFGALSEIDRTYEQRTGFGFSIEISFAGVTMPGSGDALELYTNERLPSLVTMSMVAAAPGQPPTKLILSWDRPCVGDEQAIEFCFAAREVASGAYLPQMCLSIKVLLDLPPMFLAPTASSYMLRMGAETSFDVEVLDAAVADEVSFLGLAPSNALPTGASLSPAVLSSNSGKRTFSWTPLPTAGGSNFTLCFEARDTPATTYDQCRSGARSSQLCVRLLVEQCKYVVRDKETIADVASLFATDWVQLWALNPGIVEPDYEVGKSLGTVLSTGHMYRVDSGDYLNAIAFKFGTTLKHILMLNAHLAGSTDSVLEVGSDLCVMPNSCIREDDA
;
A
#
# COMPACT_ATOMS: atom_id res chain seq x y z
N GLY A 1 -3.49 43.23 -27.67
CA GLY A 1 -3.61 44.70 -27.68
C GLY A 1 -5.02 45.15 -28.02
N SER A 2 -5.75 45.68 -27.03
CA SER A 2 -6.26 47.05 -26.92
C SER A 2 -7.28 47.07 -25.77
N GLY A 3 -7.00 47.89 -24.75
CA GLY A 3 -7.81 48.04 -23.55
C GLY A 3 -6.91 48.23 -22.34
N VAL A 4 -6.82 49.49 -21.87
CA VAL A 4 -5.87 50.07 -20.91
C VAL A 4 -4.48 50.36 -21.51
N THR A 5 -4.25 51.63 -21.82
CA THR A 5 -2.94 52.16 -22.24
C THR A 5 -1.87 51.85 -21.19
N GLY A 6 -0.84 51.10 -21.58
CA GLY A 6 0.41 50.99 -20.83
C GLY A 6 0.68 49.66 -20.11
N VAL A 7 -0.21 48.67 -20.17
CA VAL A 7 0.10 47.29 -19.75
C VAL A 7 0.83 46.57 -20.89
N THR A 8 2.03 46.06 -20.63
CA THR A 8 2.84 45.30 -21.59
C THR A 8 2.85 43.82 -21.23
N LEU A 9 2.97 42.94 -22.22
CA LEU A 9 3.19 41.51 -22.01
C LEU A 9 4.49 41.14 -22.72
N GLU A 10 5.48 40.67 -21.97
CA GLU A 10 6.72 40.15 -22.54
C GLU A 10 6.57 38.63 -22.73
N GLU A 11 6.12 38.23 -23.92
CA GLU A 11 5.70 36.86 -24.23
C GLU A 11 6.83 35.82 -24.04
N SER A 12 8.09 36.19 -24.25
CA SER A 12 9.25 35.29 -24.04
C SER A 12 9.55 34.97 -22.57
N LEU A 13 9.09 35.82 -21.64
CA LEU A 13 9.29 35.65 -20.20
C LEU A 13 7.98 35.34 -19.45
N GLY A 14 6.83 35.46 -20.12
CA GLY A 14 5.52 35.30 -19.49
C GLY A 14 5.19 36.41 -18.47
N VAL A 15 5.84 37.57 -18.57
CA VAL A 15 5.72 38.65 -17.59
C VAL A 15 4.74 39.72 -18.07
N VAL A 16 3.76 40.05 -17.23
CA VAL A 16 2.85 41.18 -17.43
C VAL A 16 3.46 42.43 -16.79
N GLY A 17 3.88 43.38 -17.60
CA GLY A 17 4.35 44.70 -17.19
C GLY A 17 3.18 45.66 -16.98
N VAL A 18 3.24 46.42 -15.88
CA VAL A 18 2.21 47.39 -15.48
C VAL A 18 2.71 48.81 -15.83
N PRO A 19 1.84 49.75 -16.24
CA PRO A 19 2.26 51.12 -16.55
C PRO A 19 2.89 51.84 -15.35
N LEU A 20 3.91 52.66 -15.60
CA LEU A 20 4.62 53.46 -14.58
C LEU A 20 3.72 54.43 -13.79
N THR A 21 2.51 54.70 -14.29
CA THR A 21 1.50 55.54 -13.62
C THR A 21 0.60 54.76 -12.67
N ALA A 22 0.68 53.43 -12.64
CA ALA A 22 -0.11 52.61 -11.73
C ALA A 22 0.42 52.72 -10.30
N THR A 23 -0.51 52.84 -9.35
CA THR A 23 -0.25 53.00 -7.93
C THR A 23 -0.58 51.72 -7.17
N VAL A 24 0.04 51.55 -5.99
CA VAL A 24 -0.21 50.40 -5.11
C VAL A 24 -1.69 50.40 -4.70
N GLY A 25 -2.39 49.29 -4.97
CA GLY A 25 -3.82 49.14 -4.73
C GLY A 25 -4.68 49.23 -6.00
N ASP A 26 -4.10 49.63 -7.14
CA ASP A 26 -4.84 49.66 -8.40
C ASP A 26 -5.22 48.26 -8.86
N VAL A 27 -6.44 48.15 -9.40
CA VAL A 27 -6.97 46.94 -10.05
C VAL A 27 -7.08 47.22 -11.53
N LEU A 28 -6.23 46.57 -12.31
CA LEU A 28 -6.17 46.78 -13.75
C LEU A 28 -6.82 45.59 -14.46
N PRO A 29 -7.99 45.78 -15.11
CA PRO A 29 -8.60 44.72 -15.89
C PRO A 29 -7.78 44.52 -17.17
N ILE A 30 -7.33 43.30 -17.38
CA ILE A 30 -6.60 42.88 -18.58
C ILE A 30 -7.39 41.81 -19.34
N LYS A 31 -7.21 41.80 -20.65
CA LYS A 31 -7.78 40.79 -21.55
C LYS A 31 -6.63 40.08 -22.25
N ILE A 32 -6.45 38.81 -21.93
CA ILE A 32 -5.41 37.96 -22.50
C ILE A 32 -6.05 37.11 -23.59
N ARG A 33 -5.48 37.15 -24.79
CA ARG A 33 -5.84 36.19 -25.85
C ARG A 33 -4.89 35.01 -25.75
N VAL A 34 -5.47 33.82 -25.60
CA VAL A 34 -4.72 32.58 -25.49
C VAL A 34 -4.97 31.76 -26.75
N HIS A 35 -3.89 31.28 -27.35
CA HIS A 35 -3.91 30.34 -28.47
C HIS A 35 -3.60 28.94 -27.95
N LEU A 36 -4.28 27.93 -28.50
CA LEU A 36 -3.82 26.56 -28.37
C LEU A 36 -2.67 26.35 -29.36
N LEU A 37 -1.58 25.73 -28.93
CA LEU A 37 -0.49 25.36 -29.82
C LEU A 37 -0.75 23.97 -30.40
N ASP A 38 -0.38 23.76 -31.66
CA ASP A 38 -0.34 22.43 -32.25
C ASP A 38 0.87 21.63 -31.73
N HIS A 39 1.00 20.37 -32.17
CA HIS A 39 2.08 19.48 -31.73
C HIS A 39 3.48 19.94 -32.20
N ALA A 40 3.56 20.91 -33.12
CA ALA A 40 4.80 21.54 -33.55
C ALA A 40 5.08 22.87 -32.81
N GLY A 41 4.23 23.24 -31.84
CA GLY A 41 4.35 24.47 -31.07
C GLY A 41 3.85 25.72 -31.80
N SER A 42 3.15 25.57 -32.93
CA SER A 42 2.60 26.70 -33.70
C SER A 42 1.19 27.06 -33.23
N PRO A 43 0.82 28.35 -33.15
CA PRO A 43 -0.53 28.76 -32.74
C PRO A 43 -1.59 28.23 -33.71
N THR A 44 -2.53 27.46 -33.20
CA THR A 44 -3.76 27.14 -33.91
C THR A 44 -4.57 28.44 -34.08
N GLY A 45 -5.12 28.68 -35.27
CA GLY A 45 -5.77 29.96 -35.62
C GLY A 45 -6.98 30.36 -34.77
N SER A 46 -7.38 29.52 -33.81
CA SER A 46 -8.42 29.76 -32.81
C SER A 46 -7.82 30.36 -31.53
N TRP A 47 -8.38 31.48 -31.04
CA TRP A 47 -8.05 32.09 -29.75
C TRP A 47 -9.25 32.13 -28.82
N SER A 48 -8.98 32.09 -27.51
CA SER A 48 -9.95 32.39 -26.47
C SER A 48 -9.53 33.64 -25.71
N GLU A 49 -10.48 34.48 -25.30
CA GLU A 49 -10.21 35.68 -24.51
C GLU A 49 -10.54 35.43 -23.04
N ILE A 50 -9.54 35.64 -22.19
CA ILE A 50 -9.65 35.51 -20.74
C ILE A 50 -9.55 36.93 -20.16
N ALA A 51 -10.57 37.35 -19.43
CA ALA A 51 -10.55 38.59 -18.66
C ALA A 51 -10.02 38.29 -17.25
N GLN A 52 -9.04 39.06 -16.80
CA GLN A 52 -8.44 38.90 -15.48
C GLN A 52 -8.12 40.28 -14.89
N ASN A 53 -8.15 40.39 -13.56
CA ASN A 53 -7.78 41.61 -12.86
C ASN A 53 -6.36 41.46 -12.31
N VAL A 54 -5.47 42.41 -12.62
CA VAL A 54 -4.11 42.49 -12.06
C VAL A 54 -4.11 43.51 -10.94
N HIS A 55 -3.73 43.07 -9.74
CA HIS A 55 -3.58 43.95 -8.58
C HIS A 55 -2.13 44.45 -8.51
N VAL A 56 -1.96 45.77 -8.51
CA VAL A 56 -0.65 46.41 -8.42
C VAL A 56 -0.23 46.49 -6.96
N MET A 57 0.84 45.78 -6.60
CA MET A 57 1.37 45.71 -5.23
C MET A 57 2.81 46.23 -5.19
N ALA A 58 3.22 46.82 -4.07
CA ALA A 58 4.60 47.24 -3.89
C ALA A 58 5.54 46.03 -3.89
N VAL A 59 6.62 46.07 -4.69
CA VAL A 59 7.65 45.02 -4.68
C VAL A 59 8.70 45.39 -3.64
N GLY A 60 8.87 44.54 -2.63
CA GLY A 60 9.89 44.69 -1.60
C GLY A 60 9.32 45.03 -0.23
N GLY A 61 8.74 44.02 0.41
CA GLY A 61 8.16 44.12 1.75
C GLY A 61 7.10 43.03 1.89
N ALA A 62 7.06 42.34 3.03
CA ALA A 62 5.99 41.42 3.35
C ALA A 62 4.64 42.05 2.95
N VAL A 63 3.78 41.30 2.27
CA VAL A 63 2.38 41.71 2.08
C VAL A 63 1.86 41.99 3.49
N PRO A 64 1.49 43.25 3.83
CA PRO A 64 0.89 43.49 5.13
C PRO A 64 -0.36 42.64 5.18
N ALA A 65 -0.59 41.95 6.30
CA ALA A 65 -1.90 41.39 6.60
C ALA A 65 -2.95 42.46 6.21
N MET A 66 -4.01 42.05 5.48
CA MET A 66 -5.07 42.97 5.09
C MET A 66 -5.44 43.84 6.32
N PRO A 67 -5.53 45.18 6.19
CA PRO A 67 -5.82 46.03 7.34
C PRO A 67 -7.09 45.52 8.00
N MET A 68 -6.95 44.97 9.21
CA MET A 68 -8.08 44.40 9.95
C MET A 68 -9.08 45.54 10.20
N PRO A 69 -10.37 45.36 9.86
CA PRO A 69 -11.38 46.37 10.14
C PRO A 69 -11.46 46.64 11.65
N SER A 70 -11.66 47.91 12.03
CA SER A 70 -11.90 48.27 13.42
C SER A 70 -13.12 47.51 13.98
N GLY A 71 -12.95 46.76 15.06
CA GLY A 71 -14.02 45.97 15.70
C GLY A 71 -13.99 44.47 15.41
N MET A 72 -12.97 43.97 14.71
CA MET A 72 -12.73 42.53 14.57
C MET A 72 -12.49 41.87 15.93
N PRO A 73 -13.02 40.65 16.20
CA PRO A 73 -12.52 39.86 17.31
C PRO A 73 -11.01 39.69 17.14
N SER A 74 -10.23 39.97 18.19
CA SER A 74 -8.78 39.73 18.14
C SER A 74 -8.58 38.26 17.82
N PHE A 75 -7.83 37.96 16.77
CA PHE A 75 -7.34 36.59 16.59
C PHE A 75 -6.61 36.22 17.88
N GLY A 76 -7.20 35.31 18.67
CA GLY A 76 -6.56 34.79 19.87
C GLY A 76 -5.17 34.27 19.51
N ALA A 77 -4.26 34.19 20.48
CA ALA A 77 -2.98 33.53 20.24
C ALA A 77 -3.25 32.17 19.57
N LEU A 78 -2.44 31.78 18.57
CA LEU A 78 -2.54 30.50 17.82
C LEU A 78 -2.56 29.23 18.71
N SER A 79 -2.50 29.38 20.04
CA SER A 79 -2.49 28.31 21.02
C SER A 79 -3.78 27.50 21.13
N GLU A 80 -4.92 27.93 20.55
CA GLU A 80 -6.19 27.21 20.63
C GLU A 80 -6.65 26.77 19.22
N ILE A 81 -6.21 25.57 18.80
CA ILE A 81 -6.60 24.93 17.55
C ILE A 81 -7.95 24.23 17.74
N ASP A 82 -8.99 24.64 17.02
CA ASP A 82 -10.33 24.04 17.11
C ASP A 82 -10.38 22.66 16.47
N ARG A 83 -9.68 22.46 15.34
CA ARG A 83 -9.64 21.18 14.63
C ARG A 83 -8.30 20.93 13.97
N THR A 84 -7.88 19.67 13.99
CA THR A 84 -6.69 19.19 13.28
C THR A 84 -7.10 18.21 12.18
N TYR A 85 -6.51 18.36 11.00
CA TYR A 85 -6.65 17.46 9.86
C TYR A 85 -5.29 16.89 9.47
N GLU A 86 -5.24 15.60 9.20
CA GLU A 86 -4.02 14.93 8.72
C GLU A 86 -4.23 14.49 7.27
N GLN A 87 -3.32 14.88 6.40
CA GLN A 87 -3.40 14.64 4.96
C GLN A 87 -2.05 14.15 4.45
N ARG A 88 -2.05 13.29 3.45
CA ARG A 88 -0.81 12.72 2.90
C ARG A 88 -0.36 13.46 1.65
N THR A 89 0.95 13.55 1.48
CA THR A 89 1.56 14.23 0.33
C THR A 89 1.08 13.63 -0.99
N GLY A 90 0.84 14.48 -1.99
CA GLY A 90 0.50 14.05 -3.35
C GLY A 90 -0.95 13.72 -3.64
N PHE A 91 -1.82 13.82 -2.65
CA PHE A 91 -3.27 13.68 -2.84
C PHE A 91 -3.95 15.02 -2.58
N GLY A 92 -4.78 15.44 -3.54
CA GLY A 92 -5.66 16.58 -3.33
C GLY A 92 -6.71 16.24 -2.29
N PHE A 93 -7.05 17.21 -1.44
CA PHE A 93 -8.11 17.05 -0.44
C PHE A 93 -8.93 18.32 -0.31
N SER A 94 -10.16 18.16 0.17
CA SER A 94 -11.05 19.26 0.49
C SER A 94 -11.58 19.10 1.91
N ILE A 95 -11.56 20.18 2.68
CA ILE A 95 -12.11 20.29 4.03
C ILE A 95 -13.37 21.14 3.94
N GLU A 96 -14.51 20.55 4.30
CA GLU A 96 -15.77 21.27 4.44
C GLU A 96 -15.99 21.69 5.89
N ILE A 97 -16.23 22.99 6.08
CA ILE A 97 -16.54 23.58 7.39
C ILE A 97 -17.93 24.19 7.30
N SER A 98 -18.87 23.67 8.07
CA SER A 98 -20.25 24.17 8.11
C SER A 98 -20.40 25.24 9.18
N PHE A 99 -21.11 26.31 8.87
CA PHE A 99 -21.49 27.36 9.83
C PHE A 99 -22.81 27.04 10.57
N ALA A 100 -23.23 25.76 10.55
CA ALA A 100 -24.53 25.33 11.07
C ALA A 100 -24.64 25.62 12.58
N GLY A 101 -25.69 26.37 12.96
CA GLY A 101 -25.93 26.80 14.35
C GLY A 101 -25.74 28.30 14.57
N VAL A 102 -25.10 29.02 13.64
CA VAL A 102 -25.15 30.47 13.64
C VAL A 102 -26.45 30.91 12.97
N THR A 103 -27.41 31.38 13.75
CA THR A 103 -28.56 32.13 13.23
C THR A 103 -28.04 33.45 12.65
N MET A 104 -27.87 33.50 11.33
CA MET A 104 -27.62 34.72 10.58
C MET A 104 -28.89 35.59 10.66
N PRO A 105 -28.84 36.79 11.25
CA PRO A 105 -29.98 37.71 11.29
C PRO A 105 -30.22 38.35 9.90
N GLY A 106 -30.61 37.53 8.93
CA GLY A 106 -30.88 37.97 7.56
C GLY A 106 -30.72 36.81 6.58
N SER A 107 -31.82 36.32 6.00
CA SER A 107 -31.80 35.13 5.14
C SER A 107 -31.26 35.38 3.71
N GLY A 108 -30.43 36.40 3.49
CA GLY A 108 -29.99 36.84 2.16
C GLY A 108 -28.61 37.49 2.08
N ASP A 109 -27.82 37.47 3.16
CA ASP A 109 -26.64 38.33 3.26
C ASP A 109 -25.33 37.65 2.85
N ALA A 110 -24.44 38.40 2.20
CA ALA A 110 -23.11 37.95 1.83
C ALA A 110 -22.21 37.79 3.07
N LEU A 111 -21.32 36.79 3.06
CA LEU A 111 -20.29 36.61 4.08
C LEU A 111 -18.93 37.06 3.55
N GLU A 112 -18.23 37.89 4.33
CA GLU A 112 -16.82 38.21 4.13
C GLU A 112 -15.96 37.29 5.00
N LEU A 113 -14.92 36.71 4.43
CA LEU A 113 -13.98 35.85 5.15
C LEU A 113 -12.66 36.59 5.39
N TYR A 114 -12.16 36.51 6.60
CA TYR A 114 -10.87 37.07 6.99
C TYR A 114 -9.99 35.99 7.58
N THR A 115 -8.72 35.96 7.17
CA THR A 115 -7.71 35.02 7.68
C THR A 115 -6.57 35.78 8.36
N ASN A 116 -5.96 35.20 9.39
CA ASN A 116 -4.80 35.77 10.07
C ASN A 116 -3.48 35.51 9.31
N GLU A 117 -3.44 34.44 8.51
CA GLU A 117 -2.25 34.02 7.77
C GLU A 117 -2.50 33.92 6.26
N ARG A 118 -1.40 33.98 5.52
CA ARG A 118 -1.40 33.75 4.08
C ARG A 118 -1.41 32.25 3.84
N LEU A 119 -2.43 31.77 3.14
CA LEU A 119 -2.46 30.39 2.71
C LEU A 119 -1.36 30.09 1.67
N PRO A 120 -0.87 28.83 1.61
CA PRO A 120 0.01 28.38 0.54
C PRO A 120 -0.62 28.63 -0.84
N SER A 121 0.22 28.81 -1.86
CA SER A 121 -0.20 29.17 -3.23
C SER A 121 -1.14 28.17 -3.90
N LEU A 122 -1.21 26.93 -3.41
CA LEU A 122 -2.06 25.85 -3.94
C LEU A 122 -3.31 25.57 -3.09
N VAL A 123 -3.50 26.31 -2.00
CA VAL A 123 -4.70 26.23 -1.18
C VAL A 123 -5.71 27.25 -1.67
N THR A 124 -6.89 26.77 -2.02
CA THR A 124 -8.04 27.59 -2.41
C THR A 124 -9.09 27.55 -1.31
N MET A 125 -9.70 28.69 -1.03
CA MET A 125 -10.85 28.80 -0.13
C MET A 125 -12.04 29.32 -0.92
N SER A 126 -13.19 28.68 -0.75
CA SER A 126 -14.43 29.10 -1.38
C SER A 126 -15.60 28.99 -0.41
N MET A 127 -16.45 30.01 -0.41
CA MET A 127 -17.70 30.02 0.34
C MET A 127 -18.81 29.45 -0.55
N VAL A 128 -19.54 28.45 -0.06
CA VAL A 128 -20.55 27.72 -0.83
C VAL A 128 -21.92 27.85 -0.17
N ALA A 129 -22.91 28.23 -0.97
CA ALA A 129 -24.32 28.29 -0.58
C ALA A 129 -25.03 26.95 -0.78
N ALA A 130 -26.02 26.66 0.06
CA ALA A 130 -26.82 25.44 -0.05
C ALA A 130 -27.67 25.38 -1.32
N ALA A 131 -28.07 26.54 -1.86
CA ALA A 131 -28.75 26.68 -3.14
C ALA A 131 -28.43 28.03 -3.80
N PRO A 132 -28.65 28.18 -5.12
CA PRO A 132 -28.50 29.46 -5.81
C PRO A 132 -29.34 30.57 -5.17
N GLY A 133 -28.73 31.73 -4.91
CA GLY A 133 -29.41 32.88 -4.31
C GLY A 133 -29.56 32.83 -2.77
N GLN A 134 -29.00 31.80 -2.12
CA GLN A 134 -28.92 31.73 -0.66
C GLN A 134 -27.57 32.23 -0.14
N PRO A 135 -27.51 32.70 1.12
CA PRO A 135 -26.24 33.00 1.77
C PRO A 135 -25.35 31.75 1.83
N PRO A 136 -24.02 31.90 1.75
CA PRO A 136 -23.10 30.79 1.93
C PRO A 136 -23.23 30.17 3.32
N THR A 137 -23.27 28.84 3.38
CA THR A 137 -23.44 28.08 4.63
C THR A 137 -22.25 27.17 4.94
N LYS A 138 -21.32 27.04 3.99
CA LYS A 138 -20.11 26.25 4.12
C LYS A 138 -18.89 27.02 3.60
N LEU A 139 -17.76 26.79 4.23
CA LEU A 139 -16.44 27.09 3.69
C LEU A 139 -15.83 25.78 3.20
N ILE A 140 -15.36 25.76 1.96
CA ILE A 140 -14.59 24.67 1.39
C ILE A 140 -13.15 25.15 1.21
N LEU A 141 -12.24 24.52 1.93
CA LEU A 141 -10.81 24.64 1.70
C LEU A 141 -10.38 23.47 0.83
N SER A 142 -9.77 23.74 -0.32
CA SER A 142 -9.25 22.70 -1.22
C SER A 142 -7.77 22.93 -1.46
N TRP A 143 -6.97 21.88 -1.26
CA TRP A 143 -5.55 21.89 -1.56
C TRP A 143 -5.26 20.81 -2.58
N ASP A 144 -4.82 21.23 -3.76
CA ASP A 144 -4.38 20.29 -4.79
C ASP A 144 -2.93 19.87 -4.51
N ARG A 145 -2.77 18.63 -4.03
CA ARG A 145 -1.51 17.88 -3.88
C ARG A 145 -0.42 18.63 -3.07
N PRO A 146 -0.29 18.39 -1.76
CA PRO A 146 0.74 19.00 -0.89
C PRO A 146 2.08 18.23 -0.88
N CYS A 147 3.24 18.93 -0.79
CA CYS A 147 4.59 18.39 -1.08
C CYS A 147 5.46 18.15 0.18
N VAL A 148 6.41 17.19 0.12
CA VAL A 148 7.48 17.05 1.14
C VAL A 148 8.48 18.20 1.01
N GLY A 149 8.70 18.92 2.11
CA GLY A 149 9.37 20.22 2.13
C GLY A 149 8.52 21.28 2.85
N ASP A 150 7.22 21.02 2.94
CA ASP A 150 6.26 21.68 3.83
C ASP A 150 6.27 21.04 5.23
N GLU A 151 7.45 20.82 5.84
CA GLU A 151 7.50 20.47 7.26
C GLU A 151 7.02 21.68 8.08
N GLN A 152 5.72 21.71 8.37
CA GLN A 152 5.10 22.09 9.63
C GLN A 152 3.63 22.36 9.36
N ALA A 153 2.78 21.87 10.25
CA ALA A 153 1.33 22.03 10.16
C ALA A 153 0.97 23.46 9.72
N ILE A 154 0.08 23.59 8.74
CA ILE A 154 -0.48 24.90 8.40
C ILE A 154 -1.57 25.19 9.42
N GLU A 155 -1.28 26.16 10.26
CA GLU A 155 -2.19 26.64 11.26
C GLU A 155 -2.72 27.99 10.82
N PHE A 156 -4.02 28.09 10.63
CA PHE A 156 -4.64 29.36 10.28
C PHE A 156 -5.98 29.48 10.97
N CYS A 157 -6.29 30.71 11.33
CA CYS A 157 -7.57 31.08 11.91
C CYS A 157 -8.32 31.97 10.95
N PHE A 158 -9.63 31.81 10.92
CA PHE A 158 -10.50 32.65 10.14
C PHE A 158 -11.72 33.09 10.94
N ALA A 159 -12.24 34.26 10.57
CA ALA A 159 -13.50 34.78 11.05
C ALA A 159 -14.34 35.17 9.84
N ALA A 160 -15.64 34.88 9.91
CA ALA A 160 -16.59 35.34 8.91
C ALA A 160 -17.38 36.52 9.45
N ARG A 161 -17.69 37.48 8.58
CA ARG A 161 -18.48 38.67 8.90
C ARG A 161 -19.71 38.71 7.99
N GLU A 162 -20.86 38.93 8.59
CA GLU A 162 -22.09 39.19 7.86
C GLU A 162 -22.09 40.62 7.34
N VAL A 163 -22.27 40.79 6.03
CA VAL A 163 -22.14 42.11 5.37
C VAL A 163 -23.23 43.09 5.82
N ALA A 164 -24.47 42.61 6.02
CA ALA A 164 -25.60 43.47 6.33
C ALA A 164 -25.62 43.95 7.79
N SER A 165 -25.41 43.05 8.75
CA SER A 165 -25.40 43.40 10.18
C SER A 165 -24.04 43.91 10.67
N GLY A 166 -22.96 43.57 9.95
CA GLY A 166 -21.59 43.78 10.39
C GLY A 166 -21.15 42.85 11.53
N ALA A 167 -21.98 41.89 11.94
CA ALA A 167 -21.68 40.95 13.01
C ALA A 167 -20.61 39.94 12.59
N TYR A 168 -19.74 39.57 13.52
CA TYR A 168 -18.72 38.55 13.34
C TYR A 168 -19.22 37.20 13.88
N LEU A 169 -18.92 36.15 13.13
CA LEU A 169 -19.02 34.79 13.63
C LEU A 169 -17.87 34.49 14.59
N PRO A 170 -18.02 33.51 15.50
CA PRO A 170 -16.90 33.01 16.29
C PRO A 170 -15.71 32.65 15.39
N GLN A 171 -14.51 33.04 15.81
CA GLN A 171 -13.27 32.64 15.17
C GLN A 171 -13.16 31.11 15.17
N MET A 172 -12.61 30.55 14.09
CA MET A 172 -12.23 29.15 14.02
C MET A 172 -10.77 29.01 13.55
N CYS A 173 -10.01 28.17 14.22
CA CYS A 173 -8.61 27.86 13.97
C CYS A 173 -8.43 26.41 13.56
N LEU A 174 -7.71 26.19 12.46
CA LEU A 174 -7.47 24.88 11.88
C LEU A 174 -5.97 24.60 11.82
N SER A 175 -5.59 23.36 12.11
CA SER A 175 -4.24 22.83 11.89
C SER A 175 -4.30 21.73 10.83
N ILE A 176 -3.56 21.89 9.73
CA ILE A 176 -3.46 20.89 8.67
C ILE A 176 -2.05 20.32 8.67
N LYS A 177 -1.91 19.05 9.04
CA LYS A 177 -0.65 18.32 9.02
C LYS A 177 -0.51 17.55 7.72
N VAL A 178 0.52 17.88 6.96
CA VAL A 178 0.90 17.15 5.75
C VAL A 178 1.92 16.07 6.14
N LEU A 179 1.53 14.81 6.04
CA LEU A 179 2.34 13.65 6.36
C LEU A 179 2.94 13.05 5.09
N LEU A 180 4.13 12.48 5.22
CA LEU A 180 4.71 11.68 4.16
C LEU A 180 3.78 10.53 3.81
N ASP A 181 3.61 10.32 2.51
CA ASP A 181 2.90 9.17 2.03
C ASP A 181 3.79 7.91 2.04
N LEU A 182 3.26 6.82 2.58
CA LEU A 182 4.00 5.58 2.84
C LEU A 182 3.49 4.49 1.89
N PRO A 183 4.32 3.50 1.53
CA PRO A 183 3.85 2.39 0.71
C PRO A 183 2.76 1.59 1.45
N PRO A 184 1.96 0.78 0.72
CA PRO A 184 0.93 -0.04 1.33
C PRO A 184 1.48 -0.92 2.45
N MET A 185 0.79 -1.03 3.57
CA MET A 185 1.21 -1.88 4.69
C MET A 185 0.51 -3.24 4.64
N PHE A 186 1.24 -4.31 4.94
CA PHE A 186 0.65 -5.65 5.06
C PHE A 186 -0.05 -5.81 6.40
N LEU A 187 -1.32 -6.20 6.35
CA LEU A 187 -2.14 -6.58 7.51
C LEU A 187 -2.08 -8.09 7.77
N ALA A 188 -1.91 -8.88 6.70
CA ALA A 188 -1.79 -10.33 6.76
C ALA A 188 -0.82 -10.85 5.68
N PRO A 189 -0.19 -12.03 5.89
CA PRO A 189 -0.21 -12.82 7.12
C PRO A 189 0.57 -12.18 8.27
N THR A 190 0.15 -12.42 9.52
CA THR A 190 0.87 -11.97 10.73
C THR A 190 1.99 -12.92 11.14
N ALA A 191 1.94 -14.18 10.71
CA ALA A 191 2.97 -15.16 10.99
C ALA A 191 4.14 -15.02 10.00
N SER A 192 5.36 -15.02 10.53
CA SER A 192 6.60 -15.00 9.72
C SER A 192 6.97 -16.37 9.15
N SER A 193 6.36 -17.44 9.67
CA SER A 193 6.66 -18.81 9.25
C SER A 193 5.46 -19.74 9.42
N TYR A 194 5.33 -20.68 8.48
CA TYR A 194 4.33 -21.73 8.48
C TYR A 194 5.01 -23.09 8.44
N MET A 195 4.65 -23.95 9.39
CA MET A 195 5.01 -25.37 9.37
C MET A 195 3.91 -26.12 8.62
N LEU A 196 4.28 -26.75 7.52
CA LEU A 196 3.40 -27.43 6.59
C LEU A 196 3.67 -28.93 6.62
N ARG A 197 2.70 -29.73 6.20
CA ARG A 197 2.87 -31.17 6.01
C ARG A 197 2.53 -31.55 4.59
N MET A 198 3.21 -32.55 4.06
CA MET A 198 2.88 -33.11 2.76
C MET A 198 1.46 -33.65 2.80
N GLY A 199 0.71 -33.47 1.71
CA GLY A 199 -0.67 -33.94 1.64
C GLY A 199 -1.72 -32.99 2.25
N ALA A 200 -1.35 -32.14 3.20
CA ALA A 200 -2.26 -31.18 3.83
C ALA A 200 -2.38 -29.89 3.02
N GLU A 201 -3.61 -29.49 2.72
CA GLU A 201 -3.86 -28.16 2.14
C GLU A 201 -3.61 -27.09 3.20
N THR A 202 -2.86 -26.06 2.82
CA THR A 202 -2.68 -24.86 3.62
C THR A 202 -3.01 -23.65 2.78
N SER A 203 -3.81 -22.74 3.36
CA SER A 203 -4.10 -21.46 2.77
C SER A 203 -4.01 -20.35 3.80
N PHE A 204 -3.61 -19.16 3.34
CA PHE A 204 -3.64 -17.94 4.13
C PHE A 204 -3.86 -16.73 3.22
N ASP A 205 -4.47 -15.71 3.80
CA ASP A 205 -4.71 -14.45 3.11
C ASP A 205 -3.49 -13.53 3.24
N VAL A 206 -3.23 -12.82 2.15
CA VAL A 206 -2.30 -11.70 2.04
C VAL A 206 -3.16 -10.47 1.87
N GLU A 207 -3.12 -9.60 2.87
CA GLU A 207 -3.96 -8.41 2.95
C GLU A 207 -3.08 -7.19 3.10
N VAL A 208 -3.40 -6.15 2.35
CA VAL A 208 -2.69 -4.88 2.38
C VAL A 208 -3.66 -3.72 2.48
N LEU A 209 -3.23 -2.67 3.15
CA LEU A 209 -3.95 -1.42 3.29
C LEU A 209 -2.97 -0.28 3.08
N ASP A 210 -3.34 0.65 2.23
CA ASP A 210 -2.70 1.94 2.13
C ASP A 210 -3.37 2.92 3.11
N ALA A 211 -2.54 3.63 3.86
CA ALA A 211 -3.00 4.58 4.84
C ALA A 211 -3.48 5.90 4.20
N ALA A 212 -3.17 6.14 2.93
CA ALA A 212 -3.79 7.16 2.11
C ALA A 212 -5.09 6.62 1.51
N VAL A 213 -6.24 7.10 2.00
CA VAL A 213 -7.55 6.69 1.48
C VAL A 213 -7.73 7.01 -0.01
N ALA A 214 -7.09 8.09 -0.47
CA ALA A 214 -7.10 8.53 -1.86
C ALA A 214 -6.02 7.86 -2.72
N ASP A 215 -5.11 7.07 -2.13
CA ASP A 215 -4.16 6.27 -2.89
C ASP A 215 -4.75 4.91 -3.20
N GLU A 216 -4.46 4.42 -4.40
CA GLU A 216 -4.90 3.11 -4.83
C GLU A 216 -3.74 2.13 -4.76
N VAL A 217 -3.99 0.96 -4.17
CA VAL A 217 -3.08 -0.18 -4.25
C VAL A 217 -3.12 -0.70 -5.69
N SER A 218 -2.10 -0.36 -6.47
CA SER A 218 -2.02 -0.68 -7.90
C SER A 218 -1.58 -2.13 -8.17
N PHE A 219 -0.93 -2.76 -7.20
CA PHE A 219 -0.41 -4.12 -7.35
C PHE A 219 -0.36 -4.87 -6.01
N LEU A 220 -0.74 -6.14 -6.05
CA LEU A 220 -0.49 -7.11 -4.97
C LEU A 220 -0.12 -8.46 -5.58
N GLY A 221 1.12 -8.91 -5.39
CA GLY A 221 1.61 -10.15 -5.99
C GLY A 221 2.90 -10.67 -5.37
N LEU A 222 3.56 -11.58 -6.07
CA LEU A 222 4.89 -12.04 -5.67
C LEU A 222 5.94 -11.02 -6.06
N ALA A 223 6.95 -10.90 -5.21
CA ALA A 223 8.15 -10.16 -5.57
C ALA A 223 8.83 -10.77 -6.82
N PRO A 224 9.47 -9.97 -7.70
CA PRO A 224 9.94 -10.41 -9.02
C PRO A 224 10.93 -11.58 -9.00
N SER A 225 11.68 -11.75 -7.91
CA SER A 225 12.67 -12.82 -7.73
C SER A 225 12.10 -14.11 -7.11
N ASN A 226 10.82 -14.13 -6.72
CA ASN A 226 10.22 -15.26 -6.01
C ASN A 226 9.40 -16.12 -6.96
N ALA A 227 9.80 -17.38 -7.12
CA ALA A 227 8.99 -18.40 -7.77
C ALA A 227 8.07 -19.08 -6.75
N LEU A 228 6.86 -19.45 -7.18
CA LEU A 228 5.99 -20.30 -6.36
C LEU A 228 6.59 -21.71 -6.24
N PRO A 229 6.49 -22.34 -5.06
CA PRO A 229 6.73 -23.78 -4.94
C PRO A 229 5.86 -24.56 -5.92
N THR A 230 6.36 -25.69 -6.42
CA THR A 230 5.60 -26.56 -7.32
C THR A 230 4.27 -26.97 -6.69
N GLY A 231 3.17 -26.73 -7.42
CA GLY A 231 1.81 -27.02 -6.96
C GLY A 231 1.18 -25.95 -6.06
N ALA A 232 1.92 -24.88 -5.70
CA ALA A 232 1.35 -23.73 -5.01
C ALA A 232 0.64 -22.79 -5.99
N SER A 233 -0.31 -22.02 -5.50
CA SER A 233 -1.10 -21.09 -6.30
C SER A 233 -1.46 -19.82 -5.52
N LEU A 234 -1.78 -18.77 -6.27
CA LEU A 234 -2.33 -17.53 -5.76
C LEU A 234 -3.66 -17.25 -6.44
N SER A 235 -4.69 -16.94 -5.66
CA SER A 235 -5.95 -16.44 -6.21
C SER A 235 -5.73 -15.10 -6.93
N PRO A 236 -6.62 -14.66 -7.84
CA PRO A 236 -6.55 -13.30 -8.38
C PRO A 236 -6.54 -12.26 -7.25
N ALA A 237 -5.73 -11.20 -7.40
CA ALA A 237 -5.74 -10.10 -6.44
C ALA A 237 -7.05 -9.31 -6.59
N VAL A 238 -7.74 -9.11 -5.46
CA VAL A 238 -8.90 -8.24 -5.35
C VAL A 238 -8.41 -6.91 -4.79
N LEU A 239 -8.39 -5.88 -5.63
CA LEU A 239 -7.96 -4.54 -5.27
C LEU A 239 -9.18 -3.63 -5.12
N SER A 240 -9.21 -2.82 -4.07
CA SER A 240 -10.30 -1.89 -3.78
C SER A 240 -9.74 -0.58 -3.25
N SER A 241 -9.53 0.39 -4.17
CA SER A 241 -8.91 1.69 -3.88
C SER A 241 -7.66 1.49 -3.01
N ASN A 242 -7.69 1.92 -1.76
CA ASN A 242 -6.56 1.87 -0.84
C ASN A 242 -6.33 0.51 -0.18
N SER A 243 -6.87 -0.60 -0.70
CA SER A 243 -6.70 -1.92 -0.09
C SER A 243 -6.60 -3.02 -1.13
N GLY A 244 -5.99 -4.14 -0.73
CA GLY A 244 -5.84 -5.30 -1.59
C GLY A 244 -5.86 -6.60 -0.79
N LYS A 245 -6.45 -7.65 -1.37
CA LYS A 245 -6.48 -8.98 -0.79
C LYS A 245 -6.22 -10.06 -1.85
N ARG A 246 -5.49 -11.09 -1.47
CA ARG A 246 -5.26 -12.30 -2.26
C ARG A 246 -5.00 -13.48 -1.33
N THR A 247 -5.26 -14.69 -1.79
CA THR A 247 -5.09 -15.91 -1.01
C THR A 247 -3.98 -16.77 -1.62
N PHE A 248 -3.05 -17.21 -0.78
CA PHE A 248 -2.10 -18.25 -1.11
C PHE A 248 -2.69 -19.61 -0.73
N SER A 249 -2.54 -20.60 -1.61
CA SER A 249 -2.94 -21.98 -1.35
C SER A 249 -1.87 -22.94 -1.85
N TRP A 250 -1.52 -23.91 -1.01
CA TRP A 250 -0.58 -24.96 -1.37
C TRP A 250 -0.86 -26.26 -0.61
N THR A 251 -0.77 -27.36 -1.34
CA THR A 251 -0.74 -28.71 -0.77
C THR A 251 0.59 -29.33 -1.16
N PRO A 252 1.60 -29.34 -0.26
CA PRO A 252 2.93 -29.83 -0.59
C PRO A 252 2.90 -31.27 -1.10
N LEU A 253 3.64 -31.52 -2.17
CA LEU A 253 3.79 -32.84 -2.78
C LEU A 253 4.63 -33.76 -1.86
N PRO A 254 4.53 -35.09 -2.02
CA PRO A 254 5.38 -36.06 -1.30
C PRO A 254 6.89 -35.81 -1.43
N THR A 255 7.32 -35.19 -2.54
CA THR A 255 8.72 -34.83 -2.78
C THR A 255 9.14 -33.52 -2.13
N ALA A 256 8.22 -32.78 -1.50
CA ALA A 256 8.52 -31.49 -0.88
C ALA A 256 8.99 -31.62 0.58
N GLY A 257 9.02 -32.82 1.15
CA GLY A 257 9.44 -33.07 2.54
C GLY A 257 10.80 -32.45 2.86
N GLY A 258 10.87 -31.67 3.93
CA GLY A 258 12.08 -30.96 4.35
C GLY A 258 12.43 -29.72 3.54
N SER A 259 11.57 -29.28 2.62
CA SER A 259 11.79 -28.01 1.90
C SER A 259 11.69 -26.80 2.82
N ASN A 260 12.48 -25.77 2.51
CA ASN A 260 12.43 -24.47 3.17
C ASN A 260 12.35 -23.36 2.11
N PHE A 261 11.16 -22.81 1.91
CA PHE A 261 10.93 -21.74 0.94
C PHE A 261 10.78 -20.40 1.65
N THR A 262 11.36 -19.35 1.09
CA THR A 262 11.04 -17.97 1.47
C THR A 262 10.18 -17.36 0.37
N LEU A 263 8.93 -17.05 0.70
CA LEU A 263 7.95 -16.46 -0.22
C LEU A 263 7.72 -15.00 0.15
N CYS A 264 8.10 -14.09 -0.75
CA CYS A 264 7.95 -12.65 -0.57
C CYS A 264 6.82 -12.13 -1.45
N PHE A 265 5.89 -11.43 -0.81
CA PHE A 265 4.83 -10.67 -1.45
C PHE A 265 5.27 -9.23 -1.60
N GLU A 266 4.86 -8.60 -2.68
CA GLU A 266 5.08 -7.18 -2.95
C GLU A 266 3.72 -6.51 -3.15
N ALA A 267 3.55 -5.37 -2.50
CA ALA A 267 2.46 -4.46 -2.75
C ALA A 267 3.00 -3.13 -3.26
N ARG A 268 2.29 -2.52 -4.21
CA ARG A 268 2.65 -1.20 -4.74
C ARG A 268 1.44 -0.29 -4.73
N ASP A 269 1.70 0.97 -4.43
CA ASP A 269 0.74 2.06 -4.60
C ASP A 269 0.69 2.54 -6.06
N THR A 270 -0.19 3.51 -6.34
CA THR A 270 -0.36 4.05 -7.70
C THR A 270 0.76 5.03 -8.04
N PRO A 271 1.47 4.82 -9.17
CA PRO A 271 2.45 5.79 -9.64
C PRO A 271 1.76 7.04 -10.16
N ALA A 272 1.67 8.09 -9.34
CA ALA A 272 1.24 9.41 -9.77
C ALA A 272 2.38 10.11 -10.54
N THR A 273 2.48 9.85 -11.85
CA THR A 273 3.54 10.36 -12.75
C THR A 273 3.67 11.89 -12.80
N THR A 274 2.70 12.64 -12.29
CA THR A 274 2.73 14.12 -12.24
C THR A 274 3.20 14.70 -10.90
N TYR A 275 3.45 13.86 -9.89
CA TYR A 275 3.75 14.33 -8.53
C TYR A 275 4.94 13.62 -7.85
N ASP A 276 5.73 12.86 -8.60
CA ASP A 276 6.92 12.17 -8.09
C ASP A 276 7.92 13.10 -7.38
N GLN A 277 7.96 14.38 -7.77
CA GLN A 277 8.80 15.41 -7.17
C GLN A 277 8.48 15.68 -5.69
N CYS A 278 7.28 15.30 -5.24
CA CYS A 278 6.76 15.70 -3.94
C CYS A 278 6.33 14.50 -3.07
N ARG A 279 6.51 13.28 -3.58
CA ARG A 279 6.31 12.04 -2.84
C ARG A 279 7.67 11.34 -2.71
N SER A 280 8.37 11.63 -1.61
CA SER A 280 9.64 10.99 -1.26
C SER A 280 9.39 9.63 -0.59
N GLY A 281 10.16 8.60 -0.93
CA GLY A 281 10.06 7.29 -0.27
C GLY A 281 9.79 6.12 -1.21
N ALA A 282 9.76 4.93 -0.62
CA ALA A 282 9.48 3.69 -1.37
C ALA A 282 8.00 3.64 -1.78
N ARG A 283 7.73 3.18 -3.01
CA ARG A 283 6.37 2.95 -3.55
C ARG A 283 5.91 1.51 -3.46
N SER A 284 6.73 0.72 -2.81
CA SER A 284 6.51 -0.69 -2.65
C SER A 284 6.97 -1.11 -1.27
N SER A 285 6.22 -2.05 -0.73
CA SER A 285 6.57 -2.77 0.48
C SER A 285 6.62 -4.25 0.16
N GLN A 286 7.36 -4.98 0.99
CA GLN A 286 7.44 -6.43 0.86
C GLN A 286 7.20 -7.10 2.21
N LEU A 287 6.52 -8.24 2.17
CA LEU A 287 6.35 -9.13 3.31
C LEU A 287 6.80 -10.54 2.90
N CYS A 288 7.78 -11.07 3.62
CA CYS A 288 8.30 -12.42 3.38
C CYS A 288 7.85 -13.39 4.47
N VAL A 289 7.38 -14.56 4.06
CA VAL A 289 7.05 -15.69 4.95
C VAL A 289 7.90 -16.90 4.63
N ARG A 290 8.26 -17.67 5.66
CA ARG A 290 8.97 -18.94 5.50
C ARG A 290 7.98 -20.10 5.51
N LEU A 291 8.06 -20.96 4.49
CA LEU A 291 7.27 -22.18 4.40
C LEU A 291 8.21 -23.38 4.63
N LEU A 292 8.00 -24.06 5.76
CA LEU A 292 8.79 -25.21 6.18
C LEU A 292 7.92 -26.46 6.04
N VAL A 293 8.31 -27.40 5.19
CA VAL A 293 7.57 -28.67 5.05
C VAL A 293 8.21 -29.69 5.97
N GLU A 294 7.45 -30.23 6.92
CA GLU A 294 7.92 -31.28 7.83
C GLU A 294 8.44 -32.48 7.03
N GLN A 295 9.59 -33.00 7.47
CA GLN A 295 10.17 -34.23 6.96
C GLN A 295 9.40 -35.44 7.49
N CYS A 296 9.35 -36.53 6.72
CA CYS A 296 8.77 -37.81 7.15
C CYS A 296 7.30 -37.76 7.61
N LYS A 297 6.54 -36.70 7.30
CA LYS A 297 5.15 -36.54 7.75
C LYS A 297 4.23 -36.26 6.57
N TYR A 298 3.27 -37.15 6.37
CA TYR A 298 2.24 -37.03 5.35
C TYR A 298 0.85 -37.02 5.99
N VAL A 299 -0.01 -36.11 5.56
CA VAL A 299 -1.40 -36.04 5.98
C VAL A 299 -2.26 -36.69 4.90
N VAL A 300 -2.97 -37.74 5.29
CA VAL A 300 -3.83 -38.52 4.40
C VAL A 300 -5.00 -37.66 3.92
N ARG A 301 -5.20 -37.60 2.60
CA ARG A 301 -6.25 -36.82 1.95
C ARG A 301 -7.56 -37.60 1.89
N ASP A 302 -8.61 -36.90 1.46
CA ASP A 302 -9.91 -37.52 1.25
C ASP A 302 -9.83 -38.70 0.27
N LYS A 303 -10.31 -39.86 0.74
CA LYS A 303 -10.39 -41.13 0.01
C LYS A 303 -9.03 -41.77 -0.35
N GLU A 304 -7.93 -41.31 0.22
CA GLU A 304 -6.66 -42.05 0.12
C GLU A 304 -6.67 -43.25 1.09
N THR A 305 -6.17 -44.39 0.61
CA THR A 305 -5.85 -45.55 1.45
C THR A 305 -4.37 -45.55 1.82
N ILE A 306 -3.96 -46.38 2.78
CA ILE A 306 -2.54 -46.53 3.11
C ILE A 306 -1.72 -47.03 1.90
N ALA A 307 -2.32 -47.84 1.02
CA ALA A 307 -1.69 -48.33 -0.20
C ALA A 307 -1.48 -47.20 -1.22
N ASP A 308 -2.44 -46.29 -1.35
CA ASP A 308 -2.28 -45.10 -2.20
C ASP A 308 -1.12 -44.25 -1.70
N VAL A 309 -1.06 -43.98 -0.40
CA VAL A 309 0.04 -43.20 0.19
C VAL A 309 1.38 -43.92 0.03
N ALA A 310 1.44 -45.23 0.26
CA ALA A 310 2.66 -46.01 0.06
C ALA A 310 3.21 -45.86 -1.37
N SER A 311 2.32 -45.87 -2.37
CA SER A 311 2.71 -45.67 -3.78
C SER A 311 3.33 -44.29 -4.04
N LEU A 312 2.84 -43.23 -3.36
CA LEU A 312 3.39 -41.88 -3.46
C LEU A 312 4.85 -41.78 -2.99
N PHE A 313 5.21 -42.64 -2.03
CA PHE A 313 6.56 -42.74 -1.48
C PHE A 313 7.36 -43.92 -2.06
N ALA A 314 6.91 -44.50 -3.17
CA ALA A 314 7.58 -45.62 -3.84
C ALA A 314 7.91 -46.79 -2.87
N THR A 315 7.00 -47.10 -1.96
CA THR A 315 7.11 -48.17 -0.97
C THR A 315 5.91 -49.11 -0.99
N ASP A 316 6.01 -50.24 -0.29
CA ASP A 316 4.88 -51.11 0.00
C ASP A 316 4.07 -50.64 1.22
N TRP A 317 2.77 -50.95 1.21
CA TRP A 317 1.85 -50.56 2.27
C TRP A 317 2.17 -51.21 3.62
N VAL A 318 2.71 -52.44 3.63
CA VAL A 318 3.12 -53.13 4.87
C VAL A 318 4.30 -52.40 5.51
N GLN A 319 5.24 -51.92 4.70
CA GLN A 319 6.39 -51.15 5.18
C GLN A 319 5.95 -49.80 5.73
N LEU A 320 5.03 -49.10 5.03
CA LEU A 320 4.47 -47.85 5.54
C LEU A 320 3.65 -48.08 6.83
N TRP A 321 2.89 -49.16 6.92
CA TRP A 321 2.14 -49.53 8.12
C TRP A 321 3.07 -49.84 9.31
N ALA A 322 4.18 -50.55 9.07
CA ALA A 322 5.18 -50.84 10.10
C ALA A 322 5.82 -49.57 10.71
N LEU A 323 5.92 -48.48 9.95
CA LEU A 323 6.37 -47.17 10.45
C LEU A 323 5.34 -46.46 11.34
N ASN A 324 4.10 -46.96 11.37
CA ASN A 324 2.97 -46.36 12.05
C ASN A 324 2.30 -47.37 13.00
N PRO A 325 3.00 -47.82 14.06
CA PRO A 325 2.49 -48.84 14.99
C PRO A 325 1.24 -48.43 15.77
N GLY A 326 0.87 -47.14 15.73
CA GLY A 326 -0.38 -46.64 16.30
C GLY A 326 -1.62 -46.94 15.44
N ILE A 327 -1.45 -47.42 14.21
CA ILE A 327 -2.53 -47.78 13.31
C ILE A 327 -2.76 -49.28 13.41
N VAL A 328 -3.91 -49.71 13.93
CA VAL A 328 -4.19 -51.13 14.16
C VAL A 328 -4.95 -51.71 12.97
N GLU A 329 -5.97 -50.99 12.49
CA GLU A 329 -6.81 -51.38 11.35
C GLU A 329 -6.63 -50.38 10.20
N PRO A 330 -5.60 -50.53 9.35
CA PRO A 330 -5.26 -49.54 8.33
C PRO A 330 -6.40 -49.26 7.34
N ASP A 331 -7.18 -50.28 6.95
CA ASP A 331 -8.31 -50.12 6.04
C ASP A 331 -9.48 -49.32 6.65
N TYR A 332 -9.61 -49.31 7.98
CA TYR A 332 -10.65 -48.58 8.69
C TYR A 332 -10.18 -47.17 9.08
N GLU A 333 -8.96 -47.07 9.61
CA GLU A 333 -8.42 -45.83 10.19
C GLU A 333 -7.90 -44.87 9.12
N VAL A 334 -7.22 -45.38 8.08
CA VAL A 334 -6.55 -44.55 7.07
C VAL A 334 -7.51 -44.10 5.95
N GLY A 335 -8.68 -44.71 5.80
CA GLY A 335 -9.67 -44.34 4.76
C GLY A 335 -10.88 -43.52 5.24
N LYS A 336 -11.11 -43.40 6.56
CA LYS A 336 -12.28 -42.68 7.12
C LYS A 336 -11.93 -41.45 7.93
N SER A 337 -10.74 -41.42 8.54
CA SER A 337 -10.30 -40.31 9.38
C SER A 337 -9.46 -39.35 8.56
N LEU A 338 -10.13 -38.36 7.95
CA LEU A 338 -9.46 -37.24 7.28
C LEU A 338 -8.44 -36.60 8.22
N GLY A 339 -7.24 -36.33 7.72
CA GLY A 339 -6.20 -35.66 8.49
C GLY A 339 -5.31 -36.59 9.32
N THR A 340 -5.44 -37.91 9.20
CA THR A 340 -4.50 -38.87 9.80
C THR A 340 -3.08 -38.56 9.33
N VAL A 341 -2.14 -38.43 10.27
CA VAL A 341 -0.73 -38.14 9.97
C VAL A 341 0.06 -39.44 9.97
N LEU A 342 0.59 -39.81 8.81
CA LEU A 342 1.48 -40.95 8.64
C LEU A 342 2.94 -40.52 8.74
N SER A 343 3.72 -41.34 9.41
CA SER A 343 5.17 -41.31 9.34
C SER A 343 5.61 -42.04 8.08
N THR A 344 6.31 -41.35 7.20
CA THR A 344 6.78 -41.87 5.90
C THR A 344 8.26 -42.24 5.91
N GLY A 345 8.85 -42.30 7.11
CA GLY A 345 10.22 -42.72 7.34
C GLY A 345 10.63 -42.48 8.79
N HIS A 346 11.88 -42.75 9.10
CA HIS A 346 12.52 -42.36 10.36
C HIS A 346 13.42 -41.15 10.15
N MET A 347 13.50 -40.31 11.17
CA MET A 347 14.47 -39.22 11.21
C MET A 347 15.83 -39.79 11.60
N TYR A 348 16.79 -39.71 10.67
CA TYR A 348 18.18 -40.06 10.88
C TYR A 348 19.01 -38.80 11.11
N ARG A 349 19.74 -38.76 12.22
CA ARG A 349 20.67 -37.69 12.55
C ARG A 349 22.02 -37.98 11.87
N VAL A 350 22.45 -37.13 10.96
CA VAL A 350 23.73 -37.27 10.25
C VAL A 350 24.89 -37.23 11.25
N ASP A 351 25.79 -38.21 11.18
CA ASP A 351 27.01 -38.28 11.99
C ASP A 351 28.25 -37.87 11.21
N SER A 352 29.37 -37.67 11.92
CA SER A 352 30.65 -37.34 11.31
C SER A 352 31.13 -38.46 10.38
N GLY A 353 31.43 -38.11 9.13
CA GLY A 353 31.89 -39.05 8.11
C GLY A 353 30.76 -39.71 7.31
N ASP A 354 29.49 -39.42 7.62
CA ASP A 354 28.36 -39.88 6.82
C ASP A 354 28.36 -39.24 5.42
N TYR A 355 27.96 -40.04 4.44
CA TYR A 355 27.63 -39.60 3.10
C TYR A 355 26.44 -40.41 2.59
N LEU A 356 25.68 -39.84 1.65
CA LEU A 356 24.37 -40.37 1.28
C LEU A 356 24.38 -41.84 0.84
N ASN A 357 25.41 -42.29 0.12
CA ASN A 357 25.53 -43.69 -0.31
C ASN A 357 25.77 -44.65 0.87
N ALA A 358 26.55 -44.26 1.88
CA ALA A 358 26.75 -45.09 3.07
C ALA A 358 25.46 -45.19 3.90
N ILE A 359 24.72 -44.09 4.02
CA ILE A 359 23.41 -44.07 4.68
C ILE A 359 22.42 -44.97 3.89
N ALA A 360 22.38 -44.84 2.56
CA ALA A 360 21.54 -45.67 1.71
C ALA A 360 21.81 -47.16 1.91
N PHE A 361 23.08 -47.57 1.88
CA PHE A 361 23.50 -48.94 2.14
C PHE A 361 23.11 -49.41 3.54
N LYS A 362 23.39 -48.61 4.58
CA LYS A 362 23.06 -48.91 5.98
C LYS A 362 21.57 -49.18 6.22
N PHE A 363 20.70 -48.47 5.50
CA PHE A 363 19.24 -48.62 5.63
C PHE A 363 18.61 -49.47 4.54
N GLY A 364 19.40 -50.09 3.66
CA GLY A 364 18.89 -50.93 2.58
C GLY A 364 18.02 -50.17 1.58
N THR A 365 18.25 -48.87 1.42
CA THR A 365 17.50 -48.00 0.52
C THR A 365 18.40 -47.50 -0.61
N THR A 366 17.86 -46.68 -1.52
CA THR A 366 18.63 -46.11 -2.62
C THR A 366 18.90 -44.63 -2.39
N LEU A 367 20.03 -44.14 -2.92
CA LEU A 367 20.34 -42.70 -2.94
C LEU A 367 19.17 -41.89 -3.52
N LYS A 368 18.58 -42.37 -4.62
CA LYS A 368 17.43 -41.74 -5.26
C LYS A 368 16.24 -41.61 -4.31
N HIS A 369 15.96 -42.64 -3.51
CA HIS A 369 14.87 -42.63 -2.56
C HIS A 369 15.14 -41.65 -1.40
N ILE A 370 16.36 -41.59 -0.86
CA ILE A 370 16.73 -40.59 0.15
C ILE A 370 16.54 -39.18 -0.40
N LEU A 371 17.03 -38.89 -1.61
CA LEU A 371 16.88 -37.57 -2.23
C LEU A 371 15.40 -37.21 -2.48
N MET A 372 14.56 -38.19 -2.80
CA MET A 372 13.11 -37.99 -2.97
C MET A 372 12.41 -37.57 -1.67
N LEU A 373 12.84 -38.11 -0.52
CA LEU A 373 12.25 -37.81 0.79
C LEU A 373 12.80 -36.53 1.43
N ASN A 374 13.88 -35.96 0.88
CA ASN A 374 14.61 -34.84 1.46
C ASN A 374 14.86 -33.75 0.40
N ALA A 375 13.84 -32.93 0.13
CA ALA A 375 13.91 -31.92 -0.92
C ALA A 375 15.01 -30.86 -0.71
N HIS A 376 15.42 -30.60 0.53
CA HIS A 376 16.53 -29.68 0.80
C HIS A 376 17.87 -30.17 0.25
N LEU A 377 17.99 -31.46 -0.11
CA LEU A 377 19.15 -32.04 -0.78
C LEU A 377 19.01 -32.08 -2.31
N ALA A 378 17.83 -31.78 -2.86
CA ALA A 378 17.57 -31.87 -4.29
C ALA A 378 18.47 -30.90 -5.08
N GLY A 379 19.23 -31.44 -6.05
CA GLY A 379 20.17 -30.67 -6.87
C GLY A 379 21.61 -30.62 -6.35
N SER A 380 21.89 -31.21 -5.19
CA SER A 380 23.26 -31.36 -4.68
C SER A 380 23.62 -32.84 -4.60
N THR A 381 24.28 -33.35 -5.63
CA THR A 381 24.85 -34.72 -5.64
C THR A 381 26.18 -34.79 -4.90
N ASP A 382 26.80 -33.64 -4.62
CA ASP A 382 28.07 -33.46 -3.91
C ASP A 382 27.92 -32.73 -2.56
N SER A 383 26.68 -32.60 -2.04
CA SER A 383 26.47 -31.94 -0.74
C SER A 383 27.16 -32.74 0.36
N VAL A 384 28.19 -32.13 0.94
CA VAL A 384 28.69 -32.51 2.25
C VAL A 384 27.50 -32.45 3.20
N LEU A 385 27.13 -33.58 3.79
CA LEU A 385 26.06 -33.62 4.77
C LEU A 385 26.53 -32.89 6.02
N GLU A 386 25.74 -31.92 6.46
CA GLU A 386 26.04 -31.21 7.70
C GLU A 386 25.86 -32.17 8.88
N VAL A 387 26.90 -32.35 9.68
CA VAL A 387 26.84 -33.19 10.88
C VAL A 387 25.78 -32.63 11.82
N GLY A 388 24.86 -33.48 12.25
CA GLY A 388 23.69 -33.07 12.99
C GLY A 388 22.64 -32.36 12.14
N SER A 389 22.54 -32.66 10.85
CA SER A 389 21.28 -32.44 10.11
C SER A 389 20.38 -33.67 10.27
N ASP A 390 19.07 -33.48 10.14
CA ASP A 390 18.12 -34.58 10.16
C ASP A 390 17.68 -34.93 8.73
N LEU A 391 17.67 -36.22 8.43
CA LEU A 391 17.24 -36.79 7.15
C LEU A 391 16.06 -37.72 7.36
N CYS A 392 15.07 -37.61 6.50
CA CYS A 392 14.03 -38.62 6.37
C CYS A 392 14.56 -39.84 5.63
N VAL A 393 14.61 -41.00 6.30
CA VAL A 393 15.08 -42.25 5.70
C VAL A 393 14.02 -43.33 5.89
N MET A 394 13.63 -43.97 4.79
CA MET A 394 12.77 -45.15 4.83
C MET A 394 13.63 -46.42 4.73
N PRO A 395 13.77 -47.19 5.82
CA PRO A 395 14.55 -48.42 5.81
C PRO A 395 13.80 -49.52 5.07
N ASN A 396 14.49 -50.35 4.30
CA ASN A 396 13.89 -51.53 3.69
C ASN A 396 13.84 -52.68 4.71
N SER A 397 12.63 -52.97 5.18
CA SER A 397 12.39 -54.03 6.17
C SER A 397 12.48 -55.46 5.59
N CYS A 398 12.65 -55.60 4.26
CA CYS A 398 12.58 -56.88 3.55
C CYS A 398 13.90 -57.33 2.92
N ILE A 399 14.99 -56.56 3.03
CA ILE A 399 16.31 -57.03 2.57
C ILE A 399 16.75 -58.20 3.46
N ARG A 400 16.94 -59.36 2.83
CA ARG A 400 17.60 -60.50 3.45
C ARG A 400 19.11 -60.26 3.35
N GLU A 401 19.87 -60.71 4.35
CA GLU A 401 21.34 -60.55 4.41
C GLU A 401 22.08 -61.06 3.15
N ASP A 402 21.42 -61.86 2.32
CA ASP A 402 21.97 -62.44 1.09
C ASP A 402 21.89 -61.52 -0.15
N ASP A 403 21.15 -60.39 -0.07
CA ASP A 403 20.89 -59.49 -1.20
C ASP A 403 21.67 -58.14 -1.13
N ALA A 404 22.56 -57.97 -0.15
CA ALA A 404 23.29 -56.72 0.15
C ALA A 404 24.70 -56.63 -0.46
#